data_AF-A0A2N8NXE5-F1
#
_entry.id   AF-A0A2N8NXE5-F1
#
_cell.length_a   1.000
_cell.length_b   1.000
_cell.length_c   1.000
_cell.angle_alpha   90.00
_cell.angle_beta   90.00
_cell.angle_gamma   90.00
#
_symmetry.space_group_name_H-M   'P 1'
#
loop_
_entity.id
_entity.type
_entity.pdbx_description
1 polymer ?
#
loop_
_entity_poly.entity_id
_entity_poly.type
_entity_poly.pdbx_seq_one_letter_code
_entity_poly.pdbx_strand_id
1 'polypeptide(L)'
;MKIGPGCGDHTICFGDDVRWLFYMTAGEARPQLPDKYNDKVVTAKNWSDAAVCLYEHSQFAKLLAKVEPKGGVKLRGEDRKKTSSIRPC
;
A
#
# COMPACT_ATOMS: atom_id res chain seq x y z
N MET A 1 -4.86 16.58 7.84
CA MET A 1 -5.44 15.64 6.85
C MET A 1 -4.39 15.35 5.79
N LYS A 2 -4.28 14.10 5.29
CA LYS A 2 -3.47 13.82 4.09
C LYS A 2 -4.28 14.19 2.85
N ILE A 3 -3.69 14.98 1.96
CA ILE A 3 -4.26 15.37 0.67
C ILE A 3 -4.21 14.15 -0.26
N GLY A 4 -5.22 13.90 -1.08
CA GLY A 4 -5.23 12.81 -2.06
C GLY A 4 -6.59 12.12 -2.18
N PRO A 5 -6.69 10.97 -2.86
CA PRO A 5 -7.96 10.30 -3.07
C PRO A 5 -8.67 10.00 -1.74
N GLY A 6 -9.99 10.16 -1.72
CA GLY A 6 -10.82 9.81 -0.56
C GLY A 6 -10.72 8.30 -0.29
N CYS A 7 -10.34 7.93 0.93
CA CYS A 7 -10.29 6.54 1.36
C CYS A 7 -11.66 6.17 1.91
N GLY A 8 -12.42 5.37 1.14
CA GLY A 8 -13.73 4.86 1.56
C GLY A 8 -13.62 3.58 2.40
N ASP A 9 -14.72 3.21 3.04
CA ASP A 9 -14.82 2.13 4.05
C ASP A 9 -14.47 0.71 3.56
N HIS A 10 -14.25 0.52 2.25
CA HIS A 10 -13.87 -0.76 1.65
C HIS A 10 -12.52 -0.70 0.91
N THR A 11 -11.69 0.31 1.19
CA THR A 11 -10.44 0.54 0.46
C THR A 11 -9.21 0.59 1.35
N ILE A 12 -8.06 0.33 0.73
CA ILE A 12 -6.74 0.62 1.30
C ILE A 12 -6.14 1.77 0.52
N CYS A 13 -5.67 2.81 1.23
CA CYS A 13 -4.94 3.90 0.62
C CYS A 13 -3.44 3.76 0.87
N PHE A 14 -2.67 4.11 -0.17
CA PHE A 14 -1.22 4.11 -0.16
C PHE A 14 -0.72 5.52 -0.42
N GLY A 15 0.26 5.96 0.34
CA GLY A 15 0.72 7.34 0.32
C GLY A 15 2.23 7.46 0.42
N ASP A 16 2.75 8.56 -0.12
CA ASP A 16 4.01 9.11 0.33
C ASP A 16 3.75 9.86 1.66
N ASP A 17 4.78 10.21 2.45
CA ASP A 17 4.57 10.84 3.77
C ASP A 17 3.69 12.11 3.73
N VAL A 18 3.51 12.73 2.56
CA VAL A 18 2.80 13.99 2.36
C VAL A 18 1.35 13.76 1.94
N ARG A 19 1.09 12.85 1.00
CA ARG A 19 -0.21 12.67 0.34
C ARG A 19 -0.56 11.22 0.08
N TRP A 20 -1.85 10.95 -0.11
CA TRP A 20 -2.32 9.70 -0.68
C TRP A 20 -2.03 9.68 -2.19
N LEU A 21 -1.46 8.59 -2.67
CA LEU A 21 -1.06 8.38 -4.07
C LEU A 21 -2.17 7.68 -4.86
N PHE A 22 -2.74 6.63 -4.29
CA PHE A 22 -3.81 5.81 -4.87
C PHE A 22 -4.50 4.99 -3.78
N TYR A 23 -5.64 4.39 -4.13
CA TYR A 23 -6.32 3.38 -3.32
C TYR A 23 -6.49 2.08 -4.13
N MET A 24 -6.81 1.00 -3.42
CA MET A 24 -7.23 -0.27 -4.00
C MET A 24 -8.34 -0.91 -3.15
N THR A 25 -9.10 -1.83 -3.75
CA THR A 25 -9.98 -2.71 -2.98
C THR A 25 -9.15 -3.88 -2.41
N ALA A 26 -9.55 -4.40 -1.26
CA ALA A 26 -8.74 -5.40 -0.55
C ALA A 26 -8.63 -6.77 -1.24
N GLY A 27 -9.50 -7.04 -2.22
CA GLY A 27 -9.44 -8.25 -3.05
C GLY A 27 -8.57 -8.10 -4.31
N GLU A 28 -8.07 -6.90 -4.61
CA GLU A 28 -7.24 -6.64 -5.79
C GLU A 28 -5.78 -7.02 -5.56
N ALA A 29 -5.16 -7.60 -6.58
CA ALA A 29 -3.72 -7.78 -6.66
C ALA A 29 -3.13 -6.89 -7.76
N ARG A 30 -1.97 -6.30 -7.47
CA ARG A 30 -1.13 -5.53 -8.37
C ARG A 30 0.27 -6.15 -8.41
N PRO A 31 0.52 -7.08 -9.36
CA PRO A 31 1.85 -7.69 -9.54
C PRO A 31 2.95 -6.68 -9.86
N GLN A 32 2.59 -5.50 -10.35
CA GLN A 32 3.49 -4.37 -10.60
C GLN A 32 2.72 -3.07 -10.36
N LEU A 33 3.31 -2.14 -9.62
CA LEU A 33 2.79 -0.78 -9.51
C LEU A 33 3.21 0.04 -10.74
N PRO A 34 2.33 0.94 -11.25
CA PRO A 34 2.71 1.88 -12.29
C PRO A 34 3.91 2.73 -11.87
N ASP A 35 4.78 3.12 -12.81
CA ASP A 35 6.01 3.89 -12.56
C ASP A 35 5.79 5.16 -11.72
N LYS A 36 4.62 5.80 -11.88
CA LYS A 36 4.26 6.98 -11.10
C LYS A 36 4.11 6.70 -9.59
N TYR A 37 3.93 5.44 -9.18
CA TYR A 37 3.71 4.99 -7.80
C TYR A 37 4.74 3.97 -7.30
N ASN A 38 5.48 3.32 -8.20
CA ASN A 38 6.56 2.40 -7.84
C ASN A 38 7.57 3.09 -6.92
N ASP A 39 8.00 2.40 -5.87
CA ASP A 39 9.02 2.91 -4.94
C ASP A 39 8.66 4.26 -4.29
N LYS A 40 7.37 4.55 -4.14
CA LYS A 40 6.90 5.82 -3.52
C LYS A 40 6.03 5.60 -2.29
N VAL A 41 5.50 4.40 -2.12
CA VAL A 41 4.67 4.08 -0.95
C VAL A 41 5.54 4.08 0.30
N VAL A 42 5.11 4.85 1.30
CA VAL A 42 5.70 4.90 2.64
C VAL A 42 4.67 4.56 3.71
N THR A 43 3.41 4.94 3.50
CA THR A 43 2.33 4.65 4.44
C THR A 43 1.18 3.96 3.72
N ALA A 44 0.55 3.01 4.39
CA ALA A 44 -0.73 2.46 3.98
C ALA A 44 -1.73 2.52 5.13
N LYS A 45 -2.99 2.80 4.83
CA LYS A 45 -4.09 2.76 5.80
C LYS A 45 -5.22 1.94 5.20
N ASN A 46 -5.68 0.95 5.95
CA ASN A 46 -6.69 -0.01 5.53
C ASN A 46 -7.99 0.29 6.27
N TRP A 47 -9.07 0.52 5.53
CA TRP A 47 -10.41 0.64 6.08
C TRP A 47 -11.27 -0.57 5.79
N SER A 48 -10.79 -1.53 4.99
CA SER A 48 -11.47 -2.77 4.69
C SER A 48 -11.33 -3.81 5.82
N ASP A 49 -12.05 -4.93 5.64
CA ASP A 49 -12.03 -6.09 6.54
C ASP A 49 -11.01 -7.17 6.13
N ALA A 50 -10.23 -6.96 5.06
CA ALA A 50 -9.23 -7.90 4.58
C ALA A 50 -7.82 -7.31 4.64
N ALA A 51 -6.81 -8.16 4.84
CA ALA A 51 -5.42 -7.74 4.92
C ALA A 51 -4.79 -7.61 3.52
N VAL A 52 -3.80 -6.73 3.38
CA VAL A 52 -2.98 -6.62 2.15
C VAL A 52 -1.49 -6.59 2.45
N CYS A 53 -0.71 -7.17 1.55
CA CYS A 53 0.73 -7.39 1.70
C CYS A 53 1.48 -6.54 0.68
N LEU A 54 2.50 -5.82 1.12
CA LEU A 54 3.37 -4.96 0.31
C LEU A 54 4.70 -5.65 0.04
N TYR A 55 5.22 -5.55 -1.17
CA TYR A 55 6.42 -6.26 -1.61
C TYR A 55 7.42 -5.34 -2.32
N GLU A 56 8.72 -5.64 -2.19
CA GLU A 56 9.81 -4.83 -2.78
C GLU A 56 9.89 -4.96 -4.30
N HIS A 57 9.63 -6.16 -4.81
CA HIS A 57 9.80 -6.47 -6.22
C HIS A 57 8.46 -6.72 -6.92
N SER A 58 8.51 -6.79 -8.24
CA SER A 58 7.39 -7.26 -9.05
C SER A 58 7.04 -8.71 -8.69
N GLN A 59 5.82 -9.13 -9.03
CA GLN A 59 5.35 -10.51 -8.85
C GLN A 59 5.43 -11.00 -7.39
N PHE A 60 5.25 -10.09 -6.42
CA PHE A 60 5.14 -10.39 -4.98
C PHE A 60 6.40 -11.01 -4.36
N ALA A 61 7.59 -10.62 -4.85
CA ALA A 61 8.85 -11.05 -4.25
C ALA A 61 9.32 -10.08 -3.13
N LYS A 62 9.79 -10.67 -2.03
CA LYS A 62 10.24 -10.04 -0.76
C LYS A 62 9.17 -9.20 -0.06
N LEU A 63 8.57 -9.77 0.98
CA LEU A 63 7.55 -9.12 1.80
C LEU A 63 8.16 -7.94 2.60
N LEU A 64 7.55 -6.76 2.49
CA LEU A 64 7.91 -5.56 3.24
C LEU A 64 7.02 -5.38 4.47
N ALA A 65 5.71 -5.51 4.28
CA ALA A 65 4.74 -5.28 5.36
C ALA A 65 3.39 -5.93 5.07
N LYS A 66 2.69 -6.30 6.15
CA LYS A 66 1.28 -6.63 6.16
C LYS A 66 0.47 -5.46 6.71
N VAL A 67 -0.59 -5.09 6.01
CA VAL A 67 -1.55 -4.06 6.43
C VAL A 67 -2.81 -4.75 6.91
N GLU A 68 -2.95 -4.89 8.23
CA GLU A 68 -4.09 -5.57 8.86
C GLU A 68 -5.43 -4.86 8.59
N PRO A 69 -6.57 -5.57 8.66
CA PRO A 69 -7.90 -5.00 8.57
C PRO A 69 -8.09 -3.83 9.55
N LYS A 70 -8.72 -2.75 9.10
CA LYS A 70 -8.88 -1.48 9.85
C LYS A 70 -7.57 -0.85 10.38
N GLY A 71 -6.42 -1.43 10.03
CA GLY A 71 -5.09 -1.08 10.50
C GLY A 71 -4.39 -0.06 9.64
N GLY A 72 -3.10 0.15 9.90
CA GLY A 72 -2.24 0.99 9.08
C GLY A 72 -0.78 0.69 9.35
N VAL A 73 0.06 0.90 8.33
CA VAL A 73 1.50 0.70 8.44
C VAL A 73 2.25 1.91 7.92
N LYS A 74 3.42 2.16 8.52
CA LYS A 74 4.41 3.11 8.03
C LYS A 74 5.73 2.36 7.85
N LEU A 75 6.17 2.23 6.60
CA LEU A 75 7.46 1.65 6.24
C LEU A 75 8.58 2.54 6.79
N ARG A 76 9.61 1.91 7.36
CA ARG A 76 10.74 2.59 8.03
C ARG A 76 12.06 2.02 7.51
N GLY A 77 13.15 2.76 7.76
CA GLY A 77 14.50 2.32 7.43
C GLY A 77 14.65 1.97 5.96
N GLU A 78 15.28 0.84 5.69
CA GLU A 78 15.61 0.36 4.34
C GLU A 78 14.38 -0.03 3.52
N ASP A 79 13.22 -0.29 4.13
CA ASP A 79 11.99 -0.71 3.45
C ASP A 79 11.17 0.46 2.89
N ARG A 80 11.55 1.69 3.25
CA ARG A 80 10.84 2.90 2.82
C ARG A 80 11.03 3.09 1.33
N LYS A 81 9.95 3.45 0.61
CA LYS A 81 10.00 3.74 -0.83
C LYS A 81 10.50 2.54 -1.66
N LYS A 82 10.06 1.34 -1.29
CA LYS A 82 10.43 0.11 -2.00
C LYS A 82 9.25 -0.69 -2.53
N THR A 83 8.02 -0.31 -2.18
CA THR A 83 6.87 -1.09 -2.63
C THR A 83 6.73 -1.04 -4.14
N SER A 84 6.81 -2.22 -4.76
CA SER A 84 6.64 -2.42 -6.21
C SER A 84 5.48 -3.34 -6.57
N SER A 85 4.99 -4.16 -5.64
CA SER A 85 3.78 -4.97 -5.86
C SER A 85 2.97 -5.15 -4.57
N ILE A 86 1.67 -5.42 -4.72
CA ILE A 86 0.70 -5.50 -3.62
C ILE A 86 -0.32 -6.59 -3.92
N ARG A 87 -0.69 -7.42 -2.94
CA ARG A 87 -1.78 -8.41 -3.07
C ARG A 87 -2.54 -8.58 -1.76
N PRO A 88 -3.73 -9.21 -1.78
CA PRO A 88 -4.35 -9.68 -0.55
C PRO A 88 -3.36 -10.59 0.20
N CYS A 89 -3.31 -10.41 1.52
CA CYS A 89 -2.80 -11.46 2.40
C CYS A 89 -3.98 -12.38 2.76
#